data_AF-A0A936U3Z1-F1
#
_entry.id   AF-A0A936U3Z1-F1
#
_cell.length_a   1.000
_cell.length_b   1.000
_cell.length_c   1.000
_cell.angle_alpha   90.00
_cell.angle_beta   90.00
_cell.angle_gamma   90.00
#
_symmetry.space_group_name_H-M   'P 1'
#
loop_
_entity.id
_entity.type
_entity.pdbx_description
1 polymer ?
#
loop_
_entity_poly.entity_id
_entity_poly.type
_entity_poly.pdbx_seq_one_letter_code
_entity_poly.pdbx_strand_id
1 'polypeptide(L)'
;MARAFVAAGDIEGDGLPDLLVLAPEGNLLAGSGAGVVCLFTSSGALASGVSSLTTDDADVVFAGVEDGITSIGDAGDVDGDGLTDLLFGAIDTWSRGESGGRAYLFLSGGALADGSSSLTLDDADRFFKGENQGLRRWRR
;
A
#
# COMPACT_ATOMS: atom_id res chain seq x y z
N MET A 1 -13.10 8.65 -7.51
CA MET A 1 -13.86 7.81 -6.55
C MET A 1 -12.86 6.85 -5.92
N ALA A 2 -12.73 6.85 -4.59
CA ALA A 2 -11.89 5.89 -3.86
C ALA A 2 -12.48 4.46 -3.97
N ARG A 3 -11.63 3.43 -3.99
CA ARG A 3 -12.06 2.03 -4.19
C ARG A 3 -11.97 1.16 -2.94
N ALA A 4 -11.16 1.55 -1.96
CA ALA A 4 -11.07 0.88 -0.67
C ALA A 4 -10.51 1.85 0.38
N PHE A 5 -10.90 1.67 1.63
CA PHE A 5 -10.30 2.34 2.78
C PHE A 5 -10.08 1.31 3.89
N VAL A 6 -9.04 1.50 4.69
CA VAL A 6 -8.76 0.68 5.88
C VAL A 6 -8.36 1.61 7.02
N ALA A 7 -8.91 1.35 8.22
CA ALA A 7 -8.36 1.93 9.44
C ALA A 7 -7.07 1.16 9.73
N ALA A 8 -5.94 1.81 9.58
CA ALA A 8 -4.65 1.14 9.43
C ALA A 8 -3.90 0.95 10.74
N GLY A 9 -4.60 1.04 11.88
CA GLY A 9 -3.95 1.07 13.19
C GLY A 9 -3.17 2.36 13.41
N ASP A 10 -2.29 2.36 14.41
CA ASP A 10 -1.44 3.50 14.78
C ASP A 10 -0.05 3.30 14.15
N ILE A 11 0.18 3.97 13.02
CA ILE A 11 1.40 3.84 12.20
C ILE A 11 2.47 4.77 12.75
N GLU A 12 2.06 5.91 13.30
CA GLU A 12 2.95 6.96 13.81
C GLU A 12 3.31 6.82 15.30
N GLY A 13 2.63 5.93 16.03
CA GLY A 13 2.89 5.62 17.43
C GLY A 13 2.34 6.65 18.41
N ASP A 14 1.32 7.41 18.02
CA ASP A 14 0.74 8.48 18.84
C ASP A 14 -0.45 8.02 19.71
N GLY A 15 -0.85 6.76 19.56
CA GLY A 15 -1.94 6.11 20.27
C GLY A 15 -3.31 6.26 19.60
N LEU A 16 -3.38 6.85 18.40
CA LEU A 16 -4.61 7.02 17.63
C LEU A 16 -4.51 6.29 16.28
N PRO A 17 -5.63 5.78 15.75
CA PRO A 17 -5.61 5.09 14.47
C PRO A 17 -5.56 6.06 13.29
N ASP A 18 -4.73 5.71 12.32
CA ASP A 18 -4.55 6.36 11.04
C ASP A 18 -5.47 5.78 9.95
N LEU A 19 -5.55 6.50 8.83
CA LEU A 19 -6.41 6.15 7.70
C LEU A 19 -5.59 5.91 6.43
N LEU A 20 -5.75 4.73 5.83
CA LEU A 20 -5.29 4.46 4.48
C LEU A 20 -6.43 4.44 3.48
N VAL A 21 -6.21 5.11 2.34
CA VAL A 21 -7.18 5.20 1.24
C VAL A 21 -6.53 4.81 -0.07
N LEU A 22 -7.13 3.85 -0.77
CA LEU A 22 -6.75 3.51 -2.14
C LEU A 22 -7.58 4.32 -3.14
N ALA A 23 -6.91 5.26 -3.81
CA ALA A 23 -7.44 6.04 -4.91
C ALA A 23 -6.93 5.47 -6.25
N PRO A 24 -7.79 4.86 -7.07
CA PRO A 24 -7.39 4.55 -8.44
C PRO A 24 -7.24 5.86 -9.21
N GLU A 25 -6.03 6.20 -9.64
CA GLU A 25 -5.91 7.24 -10.66
C GLU A 25 -6.59 6.76 -11.96
N GLY A 26 -7.09 7.72 -12.72
CA GLY A 26 -8.04 7.50 -13.81
C GLY A 26 -7.59 6.47 -14.84
N ASN A 27 -8.55 5.60 -15.18
CA ASN A 27 -8.59 4.73 -16.36
C ASN A 27 -7.76 3.43 -16.31
N LEU A 28 -8.33 2.44 -15.63
CA LEU A 28 -7.92 1.03 -15.62
C LEU A 28 -7.94 0.33 -17.01
N LEU A 29 -8.28 1.04 -18.10
CA LEU A 29 -8.37 0.48 -19.45
C LEU A 29 -7.31 1.01 -20.43
N ALA A 30 -6.39 1.86 -19.98
CA ALA A 30 -5.41 2.52 -20.85
C ALA A 30 -3.93 2.31 -20.47
N GLY A 31 -3.61 1.28 -19.66
CA GLY A 31 -2.20 0.89 -19.43
C GLY A 31 -1.40 1.81 -18.48
N SER A 32 -2.04 2.71 -17.75
CA SER A 32 -1.43 3.47 -16.64
C SER A 32 -2.39 3.47 -15.43
N GLY A 33 -2.76 2.27 -14.98
CA GLY A 33 -3.75 2.01 -13.93
C GLY A 33 -3.12 1.80 -12.55
N ALA A 34 -2.05 2.54 -12.25
CA ALA A 34 -1.42 2.49 -10.96
C ALA A 34 -2.36 3.05 -9.89
N GLY A 35 -2.86 2.19 -9.00
CA GLY A 35 -3.53 2.66 -7.80
C GLY A 35 -2.56 3.51 -6.98
N VAL A 36 -3.03 4.65 -6.49
CA VAL A 36 -2.32 5.47 -5.52
C VAL A 36 -2.91 5.18 -4.14
N VAL A 37 -2.05 4.98 -3.16
CA VAL A 37 -2.47 4.88 -1.76
C VAL A 37 -2.10 6.17 -1.05
N CYS A 38 -3.03 6.71 -0.29
CA CYS A 38 -2.82 7.88 0.56
C CYS A 38 -2.93 7.46 2.01
N LEU A 39 -1.93 7.81 2.80
CA LEU A 39 -1.97 7.75 4.25
C LEU A 39 -2.33 9.13 4.79
N PHE A 40 -3.35 9.16 5.63
CA PHE A 40 -3.74 10.30 6.44
C PHE A 40 -3.56 9.92 7.89
N THR A 41 -2.60 10.56 8.53
CA THR A 41 -2.25 10.35 9.92
C THR A 41 -3.18 11.13 10.84
N SER A 42 -3.38 10.59 12.04
CA SER A 42 -4.22 11.15 13.08
C SER A 42 -3.66 12.47 13.62
N SER A 43 -2.33 12.59 13.66
CA SER A 43 -1.58 13.78 14.08
C SER A 43 -1.37 14.80 12.96
N GLY A 44 -1.47 14.37 11.70
CA GLY A 44 -1.33 15.19 10.50
C GLY A 44 -2.66 15.60 9.89
N ALA A 45 -2.94 15.11 8.69
CA ALA A 45 -4.08 15.56 7.87
C ALA A 45 -5.45 15.39 8.56
N LEU A 46 -5.64 14.34 9.37
CA LEU A 46 -6.90 14.10 10.09
C LEU A 46 -7.12 15.09 11.25
N ALA A 47 -6.05 15.66 11.82
CA ALA A 47 -6.13 16.61 12.93
C ALA A 47 -6.79 17.94 12.54
N SER A 48 -6.82 18.27 11.24
CA SER A 48 -7.31 19.55 10.72
C SER A 48 -8.84 19.72 10.83
N GLY A 49 -9.59 18.65 11.17
CA GLY A 49 -11.05 18.69 11.32
C GLY A 49 -11.80 18.99 10.01
N VAL A 50 -11.14 18.77 8.88
CA VAL A 50 -11.68 18.98 7.54
C VAL A 50 -12.70 17.91 7.18
N SER A 51 -13.76 18.31 6.46
CA SER A 51 -14.84 17.42 6.04
C SER A 51 -14.60 16.69 4.72
N SER A 52 -13.50 17.03 4.03
CA SER A 52 -13.07 16.40 2.79
C SER A 52 -11.56 16.39 2.71
N LEU A 53 -11.00 15.25 2.31
CA LEU A 53 -9.58 15.06 2.06
C LEU A 53 -9.38 14.59 0.62
N THR A 54 -8.31 15.07 0.01
CA THR A 54 -7.87 14.71 -1.33
C THR A 54 -6.46 14.12 -1.27
N THR A 55 -5.94 13.67 -2.41
CA THR A 55 -4.56 13.20 -2.53
C THR A 55 -3.54 14.28 -2.14
N ASP A 56 -3.87 15.56 -2.33
CA ASP A 56 -2.99 16.68 -2.01
C ASP A 56 -2.89 16.95 -0.49
N ASP A 57 -3.85 16.43 0.28
CA ASP A 57 -3.89 16.53 1.73
C ASP A 57 -3.24 15.32 2.42
N ALA A 58 -2.75 14.33 1.66
CA ALA A 58 -2.16 13.12 2.23
C ALA A 58 -0.81 13.41 2.86
N ASP A 59 -0.54 12.81 4.03
CA ASP A 59 0.74 12.94 4.70
C ASP A 59 1.82 12.11 3.98
N VAL A 60 1.43 10.93 3.48
CA VAL A 60 2.27 10.09 2.62
C VAL A 60 1.45 9.58 1.43
N VAL A 61 2.06 9.64 0.24
CA VAL A 61 1.50 9.11 -1.00
C VAL A 61 2.35 7.95 -1.50
N PHE A 62 1.73 6.80 -1.74
CA PHE A 62 2.37 5.65 -2.37
C PHE A 62 1.93 5.54 -3.82
N ALA A 63 2.89 5.70 -4.74
CA ALA A 63 2.65 5.52 -6.16
C ALA A 63 2.92 4.06 -6.57
N GLY A 64 1.93 3.42 -7.21
CA GLY A 64 2.16 2.18 -7.94
C GLY A 64 3.04 2.47 -9.16
N VAL A 65 4.28 1.98 -9.19
CA VAL A 65 5.14 2.13 -10.37
C VAL A 65 4.99 0.85 -11.17
N GLU A 66 4.36 0.93 -12.36
CA GLU A 66 4.10 -0.17 -13.31
C GLU A 66 3.19 -1.32 -12.80
N ASP A 67 3.34 -1.71 -11.54
CA ASP A 67 2.52 -2.65 -10.79
C ASP A 67 1.39 -1.87 -10.10
N GLY A 68 0.17 -2.00 -10.62
CA GLY A 68 -0.96 -1.26 -10.05
C GLY A 68 -1.33 -1.79 -8.67
N ILE A 69 -1.33 -0.91 -7.66
CA ILE A 69 -1.83 -1.26 -6.33
C ILE A 69 -3.33 -1.56 -6.44
N THR A 70 -3.71 -2.76 -6.02
CA THR A 70 -5.08 -3.28 -6.12
C THR A 70 -5.74 -3.51 -4.78
N SER A 71 -4.94 -3.67 -3.72
CA SER A 71 -5.43 -3.91 -2.37
C SER A 71 -4.46 -3.33 -1.35
N ILE A 72 -5.03 -2.97 -0.21
CA ILE A 72 -4.33 -2.44 0.97
C ILE A 72 -4.82 -3.23 2.18
N GLY A 73 -3.97 -3.38 3.19
CA GLY A 73 -4.29 -4.05 4.43
C GLY A 73 -3.41 -3.57 5.58
N ASP A 74 -3.97 -3.68 6.78
CA ASP A 74 -3.27 -3.58 8.05
C ASP A 74 -2.55 -4.92 8.29
N ALA A 75 -1.22 -4.88 8.44
CA ALA A 75 -0.40 -6.07 8.72
C ALA A 75 -0.26 -6.33 10.23
N GLY A 76 -0.67 -5.38 11.07
CA GLY A 76 -0.29 -5.29 12.48
C GLY A 76 1.18 -4.97 12.66
N ASP A 77 1.64 -5.00 13.90
CA ASP A 77 3.07 -4.94 14.24
C ASP A 77 3.73 -6.28 13.87
N VAL A 78 4.36 -6.36 12.69
CA VAL A 78 4.95 -7.63 12.20
C VAL A 78 6.41 -7.80 12.59
N ASP A 79 7.11 -6.73 12.96
CA ASP A 79 8.50 -6.78 13.35
C ASP A 79 8.75 -6.62 14.87
N GLY A 80 7.70 -6.30 15.63
CA GLY A 80 7.69 -6.24 17.09
C GLY A 80 8.15 -4.90 17.65
N ASP A 81 8.07 -3.81 16.88
CA ASP A 81 8.50 -2.47 17.29
C ASP A 81 7.40 -1.69 18.05
N GLY A 82 6.18 -2.21 18.05
CA GLY A 82 5.01 -1.61 18.70
C GLY A 82 4.21 -0.66 17.82
N LEU A 83 4.53 -0.52 16.52
CA LEU A 83 3.81 0.26 15.52
C LEU A 83 3.09 -0.66 14.54
N THR A 84 1.97 -0.21 13.98
CA THR A 84 1.26 -1.01 12.97
C THR A 84 1.92 -0.90 11.60
N ASP A 85 2.24 -2.02 10.96
CA ASP A 85 2.81 -2.08 9.61
C ASP A 85 1.75 -2.22 8.51
N LEU A 86 2.15 -1.91 7.26
CA LEU A 86 1.26 -1.85 6.12
C LEU A 86 1.56 -2.91 5.06
N LEU A 87 0.50 -3.49 4.47
CA LEU A 87 0.61 -4.44 3.38
C LEU A 87 -0.15 -3.99 2.13
N PHE A 88 0.53 -3.89 0.99
CA PHE A 88 -0.07 -3.56 -0.30
C PHE A 88 0.00 -4.73 -1.28
N GLY A 89 -1.11 -5.03 -1.95
CA GLY A 89 -1.13 -6.01 -3.02
C GLY A 89 -1.15 -5.34 -4.39
N ALA A 90 -0.23 -5.72 -5.27
CA ALA A 90 -0.17 -5.24 -6.65
C ALA A 90 -0.22 -6.41 -7.65
N ILE A 91 -0.73 -6.14 -8.85
CA ILE A 91 -0.70 -7.10 -9.95
C ILE A 91 0.51 -6.77 -10.83
N ASP A 92 1.39 -7.76 -11.05
CA ASP A 92 2.49 -7.66 -12.01
C ASP A 92 1.88 -7.72 -13.43
N THR A 93 1.82 -6.57 -14.10
CA THR A 93 1.21 -6.45 -15.44
C THR A 93 2.19 -6.59 -16.58
N TRP A 94 3.51 -6.57 -16.30
CA TRP A 94 4.55 -6.52 -17.33
C TRP A 94 5.11 -7.90 -17.71
N SER A 95 5.01 -8.88 -16.80
CA SER A 95 5.54 -10.21 -17.05
C SER A 95 4.64 -11.00 -18.03
N ARG A 96 5.01 -10.90 -19.32
CA ARG A 96 4.48 -11.61 -20.51
C ARG A 96 4.39 -13.15 -20.33
N GLY A 97 3.48 -13.63 -19.48
CA GLY A 97 3.21 -15.05 -19.23
C GLY A 97 3.33 -15.51 -17.77
N GLU A 98 3.79 -14.66 -16.85
CA GLU A 98 3.84 -14.95 -15.41
C GLU A 98 2.95 -13.95 -14.66
N SER A 99 1.62 -14.05 -14.79
CA SER A 99 0.70 -13.25 -13.98
C SER A 99 0.77 -13.64 -12.48
N GLY A 100 1.85 -13.27 -11.80
CA GLY A 100 2.02 -13.39 -10.37
C GLY A 100 1.70 -12.05 -9.72
N GLY A 101 0.72 -12.02 -8.82
CA GLY A 101 0.56 -10.86 -7.94
C GLY A 101 1.77 -10.72 -7.02
N ARG A 102 2.05 -9.50 -6.55
CA ARG A 102 3.04 -9.23 -5.50
C ARG A 102 2.35 -8.61 -4.29
N ALA A 103 2.87 -8.90 -3.11
CA ALA A 103 2.51 -8.19 -1.89
C ALA A 103 3.75 -7.46 -1.35
N TYR A 104 3.60 -6.23 -0.89
CA TYR A 104 4.65 -5.34 -0.43
C TYR A 104 4.36 -4.95 1.01
N LEU A 105 5.35 -5.13 1.88
CA LEU A 105 5.30 -4.79 3.29
C LEU A 105 6.09 -3.51 3.52
N PHE A 106 5.45 -2.52 4.13
CA PHE A 106 6.08 -1.28 4.61
C PHE A 106 6.05 -1.32 6.13
N LEU A 107 7.22 -1.22 6.73
CA LEU A 107 7.38 -1.15 8.18
C LEU A 107 7.26 0.30 8.64
N SER A 108 6.54 0.51 9.73
CA SER A 108 6.36 1.83 10.31
C SER A 108 7.67 2.40 10.86
N GLY A 109 8.46 1.58 11.57
CA GLY A 109 9.83 1.89 11.96
C GLY A 109 10.87 1.81 10.84
N GLY A 110 10.48 1.45 9.62
CA GLY A 110 11.36 1.23 8.46
C GLY A 110 11.19 2.29 7.38
N ALA A 111 10.66 1.89 6.22
CA ALA A 111 10.47 2.77 5.06
C ALA A 111 9.58 4.00 5.35
N LEU A 112 8.71 3.94 6.36
CA LEU A 112 7.84 5.07 6.74
C LEU A 112 8.50 6.03 7.75
N ALA A 113 9.57 5.61 8.41
CA ALA A 113 10.24 6.40 9.46
C ALA A 113 11.21 7.47 8.91
N ASP A 114 11.47 7.47 7.61
CA ASP A 114 12.41 8.41 6.98
C ASP A 114 11.82 9.82 6.77
N GLY A 115 10.51 9.99 7.01
CA GLY A 115 9.78 11.24 6.82
C GLY A 115 9.47 11.58 5.37
N SER A 116 9.59 10.61 4.46
CA SER A 116 9.23 10.78 3.06
C SER A 116 7.72 10.92 2.89
N SER A 117 7.29 12.00 2.23
CA SER A 117 5.88 12.21 1.88
C SER A 117 5.46 11.51 0.57
N SER A 118 6.40 10.86 -0.12
CA SER A 118 6.16 10.15 -1.37
C SER A 118 7.03 8.91 -1.43
N LEU A 119 6.39 7.76 -1.60
CA LEU A 119 7.02 6.44 -1.67
C LEU A 119 6.49 5.68 -2.88
N THR A 120 7.24 4.66 -3.26
CA THR A 120 6.89 3.73 -4.33
C THR A 120 6.91 2.29 -3.82
N LEU A 121 6.36 1.36 -4.59
CA LEU A 121 6.45 -0.06 -4.26
C LEU A 121 7.89 -0.59 -4.20
N ASP A 122 8.86 0.10 -4.83
CA ASP A 122 10.27 -0.25 -4.77
C ASP A 122 10.92 0.14 -3.44
N ASP A 123 10.30 1.04 -2.67
CA ASP A 123 10.77 1.46 -1.35
C ASP A 123 10.30 0.53 -0.23
N ALA A 124 9.50 -0.49 -0.54
CA ALA A 124 9.00 -1.45 0.43
C ALA A 124 10.14 -2.21 1.14
N ASP A 125 10.05 -2.36 2.46
CA ASP A 125 11.02 -3.11 3.26
C ASP A 125 11.11 -4.58 2.82
N ARG A 126 9.96 -5.17 2.44
CA ARG A 126 9.89 -6.55 1.91
C ARG A 126 8.83 -6.67 0.84
N PHE A 127 9.01 -7.62 -0.08
CA PHE A 127 7.97 -8.04 -1.01
C PHE A 127 7.89 -9.55 -1.17
N PHE A 128 6.70 -10.03 -1.51
CA PHE A 128 6.36 -11.44 -1.71
C PHE A 128 5.85 -11.62 -3.14
N LYS A 129 6.50 -12.48 -3.93
CA LYS A 129 6.05 -12.81 -5.28
C LYS A 129 5.11 -14.01 -5.23
N GLY A 130 3.92 -13.88 -5.82
CA GLY A 130 3.01 -14.99 -6.04
C GLY A 130 3.60 -15.97 -7.04
N GLU A 131 3.85 -17.20 -6.61
CA GLU A 131 4.27 -18.26 -7.52
C GLU A 131 3.05 -18.82 -8.27
N ASN A 132 3.05 -18.67 -9.59
CA ASN A 132 2.12 -19.42 -10.43
C ASN A 132 2.65 -20.86 -10.52
N GLN A 133 2.25 -21.72 -9.59
CA GLN A 133 2.63 -23.13 -9.59
C GLN A 133 1.99 -23.79 -10.83
N GLY A 134 2.68 -23.71 -11.96
CA GLY A 134 2.36 -24.48 -13.16
C GLY A 134 2.31 -25.96 -12.76
N LEU A 135 1.10 -26.52 -12.75
CA LEU A 135 0.78 -27.94 -12.67
C LEU A 135 1.89 -28.81 -12.05
N ARG A 136 1.84 -29.05 -10.73
CA ARG A 136 2.49 -30.24 -10.16
C ARG A 136 1.84 -31.47 -10.78
N ARG A 137 2.32 -31.86 -11.96
CA ARG A 137 1.99 -33.10 -12.64
C ARG A 137 2.54 -34.20 -11.75
N TRP A 138 1.68 -34.76 -10.91
CA TRP A 138 1.96 -35.98 -10.17
C TRP A 138 2.41 -37.05 -11.18
N ARG A 139 3.72 -37.30 -11.25
CA ARG A 139 4.23 -38.53 -11.86
C ARG A 139 4.13 -39.60 -10.78
N ARG A 140 3.27 -40.59 -11.03
CA ARG A 140 3.33 -41.90 -10.38
C ARG A 140 4.53 -42.66 -10.90
#